data_AF-A0A0P9TD96-F1
#
_entry.id   AF-A0A0P9TD96-F1
#
_cell.length_a   1.000
_cell.length_b   1.000
_cell.length_c   1.000
_cell.angle_alpha   90.00
_cell.angle_beta   90.00
_cell.angle_gamma   90.00
#
_symmetry.space_group_name_H-M   'P 1'
#
loop_
_entity.id
_entity.type
_entity.pdbx_description
1 polymer ?
#
loop_
_entity_poly.entity_id
_entity_poly.type
_entity_poly.pdbx_seq_one_letter_code
_entity_poly.pdbx_strand_id
1 'polypeptide(L)'
;MTGIILLLGFIAVLPGYIVSLEERLLSEKKFYPLSVVVNIRRSLRCRKFLSFFGLALLFIGWLSYPVGPSDELSIRDRMKLLGMALVLWSFFVYGFAREKELERGGVIDDHYSCMRGVPAKDWLSIVLKATKSFALLCLLGVIPAAISYIMERV
;
A
#
# COMPACT_ATOMS: atom_id res chain seq x y z
N MET A 1 4.81 -19.52 -12.81
CA MET A 1 6.09 -19.08 -12.23
C MET A 1 6.03 -17.63 -11.73
N THR A 2 5.54 -16.68 -12.53
CA THR A 2 5.37 -15.27 -12.15
C THR A 2 4.55 -15.02 -10.88
N GLY A 3 3.44 -15.73 -10.68
CA GLY A 3 2.62 -15.59 -9.47
C GLY A 3 3.35 -15.97 -8.17
N ILE A 4 4.25 -16.96 -8.21
CA ILE A 4 5.07 -17.36 -7.05
C ILE A 4 6.11 -16.28 -6.74
N ILE A 5 6.74 -15.71 -7.77
CA ILE A 5 7.71 -14.61 -7.62
C ILE A 5 7.03 -13.39 -6.98
N LEU A 6 5.84 -13.02 -7.44
CA LEU A 6 5.05 -11.91 -6.88
C LEU A 6 4.66 -12.17 -5.42
N LEU A 7 4.21 -13.40 -5.09
CA LEU A 7 3.86 -13.77 -3.72
C LEU A 7 5.07 -13.71 -2.77
N LEU A 8 6.21 -14.27 -3.18
CA LEU A 8 7.46 -14.22 -2.42
C LEU A 8 7.94 -12.79 -2.23
N GLY A 9 7.87 -11.97 -3.28
CA GLY A 9 8.16 -10.55 -3.20
C GLY A 9 7.29 -9.84 -2.17
N PHE A 10 5.97 -10.09 -2.19
CA PHE A 10 5.04 -9.48 -1.24
C PHE A 10 5.35 -9.88 0.21
N ILE A 11 5.56 -11.17 0.47
CA ILE A 11 5.90 -11.68 1.82
C ILE A 11 7.22 -11.08 2.33
N ALA A 12 8.21 -10.89 1.45
CA ALA A 12 9.50 -10.32 1.82
C ALA A 12 9.44 -8.80 2.08
N VAL A 13 8.61 -8.04 1.34
CA VAL A 13 8.47 -6.58 1.51
C VAL A 13 7.58 -6.23 2.69
N LEU A 14 6.42 -6.87 2.81
CA LEU A 14 5.31 -6.38 3.62
C LEU A 14 5.68 -6.15 5.10
N PRO A 15 6.34 -7.08 5.82
CA PRO A 15 6.67 -6.88 7.22
C PRO A 15 7.62 -5.69 7.43
N GLY A 16 8.66 -5.59 6.60
CA GLY A 16 9.61 -4.48 6.68
C GLY A 16 8.97 -3.15 6.31
N TYR A 17 8.06 -3.16 5.34
CA TYR A 17 7.31 -1.97 4.94
C TYR A 17 6.39 -1.45 6.05
N ILE A 18 5.62 -2.34 6.70
CA ILE A 18 4.72 -1.97 7.80
C ILE A 18 5.51 -1.36 8.96
N VAL A 19 6.59 -2.02 9.40
CA VAL A 19 7.46 -1.50 10.47
C VAL A 19 8.04 -0.13 10.10
N SER A 20 8.46 0.04 8.85
CA SER A 20 9.03 1.30 8.38
C SER A 20 8.01 2.43 8.34
N LEU A 21 6.78 2.12 7.96
CA LEU A 21 5.68 3.07 7.97
C LEU A 21 5.31 3.49 9.39
N GLU A 22 5.24 2.54 10.31
CA GLU A 22 4.91 2.81 11.70
C GLU A 22 5.99 3.65 12.38
N GLU A 23 7.26 3.30 12.20
CA GLU A 23 8.39 4.06 12.74
C GLU A 23 8.40 5.51 12.24
N ARG A 24 8.10 5.70 10.94
CA ARG A 24 7.99 7.05 10.36
C ARG A 24 6.75 7.79 10.84
N LEU A 25 5.62 7.11 10.97
CA LEU A 25 4.38 7.69 11.47
C LEU A 25 4.55 8.19 12.92
N LEU A 26 5.21 7.40 13.77
CA LEU A 26 5.46 7.77 15.17
C LEU A 26 6.49 8.91 15.32
N SER A 27 7.52 8.93 14.47
CA SER A 27 8.58 9.95 14.53
C SER A 27 8.20 11.28 13.87
N GLU A 28 7.62 11.24 12.65
CA GLU A 28 7.25 12.43 11.88
C GLU A 28 5.80 12.87 12.09
N LYS A 29 4.98 12.07 12.80
CA LYS A 29 3.54 12.28 12.98
C LYS A 29 2.77 12.44 11.66
N LYS A 30 3.29 11.85 10.58
CA LYS A 30 2.72 11.94 9.23
C LYS A 30 2.73 10.60 8.53
N PHE A 31 1.65 10.31 7.81
CA PHE A 31 1.49 9.07 7.08
C PHE A 31 1.91 9.23 5.61
N TYR A 32 2.96 8.50 5.21
CA TYR A 32 3.53 8.54 3.85
C TYR A 32 3.47 7.17 3.14
N PRO A 33 2.28 6.67 2.80
CA PRO A 33 2.05 5.30 2.32
C PRO A 33 2.50 5.01 0.88
N LEU A 34 2.94 6.01 0.13
CA LEU A 34 3.42 5.80 -1.24
C LEU A 34 4.94 5.97 -1.35
N SER A 35 5.59 6.45 -0.30
CA SER A 35 7.05 6.65 -0.25
C SER A 35 7.80 5.38 0.15
N VAL A 36 7.47 4.24 -0.47
CA VAL A 36 7.91 2.88 -0.06
C VAL A 36 9.42 2.79 0.16
N VAL A 37 10.22 3.19 -0.82
CA VAL A 37 11.69 3.15 -0.75
C VAL A 37 12.24 4.05 0.35
N VAL A 38 11.67 5.25 0.52
CA VAL A 38 12.10 6.21 1.53
C VAL A 38 11.78 5.69 2.93
N ASN A 39 10.60 5.11 3.12
CA ASN A 39 10.19 4.52 4.39
C ASN A 39 11.16 3.39 4.78
N ILE A 40 11.40 2.43 3.89
CA ILE A 40 12.32 1.31 4.14
C ILE A 40 13.74 1.79 4.43
N ARG A 41 14.23 2.79 3.69
CA ARG A 41 15.59 3.31 3.88
C ARG A 41 15.77 4.00 5.23
N ARG A 42 14.76 4.78 5.67
CA ARG A 42 14.79 5.56 6.92
C ARG A 42 14.62 4.70 8.18
N SER A 43 13.89 3.59 8.08
CA SER A 43 13.65 2.72 9.23
C SER A 43 14.96 2.12 9.79
N LEU A 44 15.10 2.15 11.11
CA LEU A 44 16.20 1.48 11.82
C LEU A 44 15.86 0.03 12.15
N ARG A 45 14.57 -0.29 12.30
CA ARG A 45 14.09 -1.63 12.69
C ARG A 45 13.80 -2.56 11.50
N CYS A 46 13.66 -2.01 10.30
CA CYS A 46 13.37 -2.77 9.09
C CYS A 46 14.57 -3.62 8.63
N ARG A 47 14.31 -4.89 8.26
CA ARG A 47 15.28 -5.75 7.57
C ARG A 47 15.46 -5.32 6.12
N LYS A 48 16.23 -4.25 5.91
CA LYS A 48 16.40 -3.55 4.61
C LYS A 48 16.74 -4.50 3.46
N PHE A 49 17.69 -5.41 3.64
CA PHE A 49 18.10 -6.35 2.61
C PHE A 49 16.92 -7.20 2.11
N LEU A 50 16.16 -7.80 3.03
CA LEU A 50 15.01 -8.64 2.70
C LEU A 50 13.90 -7.82 2.01
N SER A 51 13.64 -6.60 2.49
CA SER A 51 12.64 -5.73 1.88
C SER A 51 13.05 -5.23 0.49
N PHE A 52 14.31 -4.87 0.25
CA PHE A 52 14.79 -4.51 -1.08
C PHE A 52 14.81 -5.71 -2.02
N PHE A 53 15.20 -6.89 -1.53
CA PHE A 53 15.10 -8.14 -2.29
C PHE A 53 13.66 -8.43 -2.69
N GLY A 54 12.71 -8.30 -1.76
CA GLY A 54 11.29 -8.44 -2.05
C GLY A 54 10.79 -7.42 -3.09
N LEU A 55 11.23 -6.16 -3.02
CA LEU A 55 10.90 -5.15 -4.04
C LEU A 55 11.44 -5.52 -5.41
N ALA A 56 12.66 -6.06 -5.48
CA ALA A 56 13.23 -6.55 -6.73
C ALA A 56 12.41 -7.73 -7.30
N LEU A 57 11.99 -8.68 -6.46
CA LEU A 57 11.11 -9.77 -6.88
C LEU A 57 9.77 -9.26 -7.40
N LEU A 58 9.15 -8.29 -6.72
CA LEU A 58 7.91 -7.67 -7.19
C LEU A 58 8.11 -6.99 -8.55
N PHE A 59 9.21 -6.26 -8.72
CA PHE A 59 9.52 -5.60 -9.99
C PHE A 59 9.77 -6.60 -11.13
N ILE A 60 10.55 -7.65 -10.89
CA ILE A 60 10.81 -8.71 -11.88
C ILE A 60 9.52 -9.47 -12.21
N GLY A 61 8.73 -9.82 -11.19
CA GLY A 61 7.44 -10.49 -11.37
C GLY A 61 6.46 -9.63 -12.15
N TRP A 62 6.46 -8.31 -11.91
CA TRP A 62 5.65 -7.35 -12.67
C TRP A 62 6.07 -7.29 -14.14
N LEU A 63 7.37 -7.15 -14.44
CA LEU A 63 7.90 -7.16 -15.81
C LEU A 63 7.66 -8.48 -16.56
N SER A 64 7.59 -9.58 -15.81
CA SER A 64 7.40 -10.93 -16.36
C SER A 64 5.94 -11.37 -16.36
N TYR A 65 5.00 -10.47 -16.06
CA TYR A 65 3.57 -10.78 -16.09
C TYR A 65 3.07 -10.65 -17.53
N PRO A 66 2.73 -11.76 -18.21
CA PRO A 66 2.18 -11.68 -19.55
C PRO A 66 0.83 -10.94 -19.47
N VAL A 67 0.72 -9.82 -20.19
CA VAL A 67 -0.57 -9.15 -20.40
C VAL A 67 -1.33 -9.96 -21.46
N GLY A 68 -1.79 -11.15 -21.06
CA GLY A 68 -2.60 -11.99 -21.94
C GLY A 68 -3.93 -11.32 -22.28
N PRO A 69 -4.62 -11.78 -23.35
CA PRO A 69 -5.93 -11.24 -23.70
C PRO A 69 -6.83 -11.30 -22.48
N SER A 70 -7.56 -10.22 -22.28
CA SER A 70 -8.51 -10.06 -21.17
C SER A 70 -9.63 -11.09 -21.32
N ASP A 71 -9.41 -12.30 -20.83
CA ASP A 71 -10.51 -13.21 -20.51
C ASP A 71 -11.47 -12.43 -19.60
N GLU A 72 -12.76 -12.45 -19.93
CA GLU A 72 -13.77 -11.75 -19.15
C GLU A 72 -13.65 -12.19 -17.68
N LEU A 73 -13.24 -11.26 -16.81
CA LEU A 73 -13.11 -11.55 -15.38
C LEU A 73 -14.46 -12.07 -14.86
N SER A 74 -14.43 -13.29 -14.34
CA SER A 74 -15.59 -13.89 -13.69
C SER A 74 -16.10 -12.99 -12.56
N ILE A 75 -17.41 -13.04 -12.27
CA ILE A 75 -18.00 -12.28 -11.15
C ILE A 75 -17.26 -12.58 -9.84
N ARG A 76 -16.83 -13.84 -9.64
CA ARG A 76 -16.07 -14.26 -8.45
C ARG A 76 -14.73 -13.53 -8.34
N ASP A 77 -14.03 -13.35 -9.45
CA ASP A 77 -12.73 -12.68 -9.44
C ASP A 77 -12.88 -11.16 -9.31
N ARG A 78 -13.94 -10.57 -9.87
CA ARG A 78 -14.32 -9.17 -9.61
C ARG A 78 -14.58 -8.93 -8.12
N MET A 79 -15.30 -9.83 -7.45
CA MET A 79 -15.57 -9.72 -6.01
C MET A 79 -14.30 -9.82 -5.17
N LYS A 80 -13.36 -10.71 -5.52
CA LYS A 80 -12.05 -10.78 -4.85
C LYS A 80 -11.25 -9.48 -5.01
N LEU A 81 -11.25 -8.92 -6.22
CA LEU A 81 -10.53 -7.67 -6.52
C LEU A 81 -11.14 -6.49 -5.75
N LEU A 82 -12.46 -6.41 -5.67
CA LEU A 82 -13.15 -5.43 -4.83
C LEU A 82 -12.80 -5.60 -3.34
N GLY A 83 -12.78 -6.84 -2.84
CA GLY A 83 -12.37 -7.14 -1.47
C GLY A 83 -10.94 -6.67 -1.17
N MET A 84 -9.99 -6.95 -2.07
CA MET A 84 -8.61 -6.47 -1.96
C MET A 84 -8.53 -4.94 -1.99
N ALA A 85 -9.30 -4.30 -2.87
CA ALA A 85 -9.38 -2.84 -2.95
C ALA A 85 -9.89 -2.23 -1.64
N LEU A 86 -10.94 -2.82 -1.04
CA LEU A 86 -11.48 -2.36 0.24
C LEU A 86 -10.49 -2.54 1.39
N VAL A 87 -9.75 -3.65 1.43
CA VAL A 87 -8.71 -3.89 2.45
C VAL A 87 -7.59 -2.84 2.33
N LEU A 88 -7.11 -2.59 1.11
CA LEU A 88 -6.08 -1.57 0.86
C LEU A 88 -6.59 -0.17 1.20
N TRP A 89 -7.81 0.18 0.79
CA TRP A 89 -8.42 1.46 1.14
C TRP A 89 -8.56 1.64 2.66
N SER A 90 -8.98 0.60 3.37
CA SER A 90 -9.13 0.60 4.83
C SER A 90 -7.78 0.82 5.53
N PHE A 91 -6.69 0.27 4.97
CA PHE A 91 -5.33 0.54 5.44
C PHE A 91 -4.96 2.02 5.32
N PHE A 92 -5.31 2.69 4.21
CA PHE A 92 -5.10 4.14 4.07
C PHE A 92 -5.92 4.94 5.09
N VAL A 93 -7.20 4.59 5.26
CA VAL A 93 -8.09 5.24 6.23
C VAL A 93 -7.50 5.13 7.65
N TYR A 94 -7.07 3.93 8.05
CA TYR A 94 -6.44 3.71 9.34
C TYR A 94 -5.17 4.55 9.52
N GLY A 95 -4.28 4.58 8.52
CA GLY A 95 -3.03 5.35 8.60
C GLY A 95 -3.27 6.86 8.73
N PHE A 96 -4.22 7.41 7.98
CA PHE A 96 -4.58 8.84 8.08
C PHE A 96 -5.37 9.18 9.35
N ALA A 97 -6.16 8.24 9.88
CA ALA A 97 -6.79 8.39 11.18
C ALA A 97 -5.73 8.44 12.30
N ARG A 98 -4.72 7.55 12.24
CA ARG A 98 -3.60 7.54 13.19
C ARG A 98 -2.73 8.79 13.08
N GLU A 99 -2.49 9.33 11.88
CA GLU A 99 -1.86 10.64 11.68
C GLU A 99 -2.63 11.73 12.45
N LYS A 100 -3.96 11.79 12.30
CA LYS A 100 -4.79 12.80 12.96
C LYS A 100 -4.81 12.68 14.48
N GLU A 101 -4.80 11.46 15.00
CA GLU A 101 -4.69 11.19 16.43
C GLU A 101 -3.33 11.68 16.99
N LEU A 102 -2.23 11.37 16.32
CA LEU A 102 -0.89 11.77 16.73
C LEU A 102 -0.65 13.29 16.63
N GLU A 103 -1.24 13.96 15.63
CA GLU A 103 -1.23 15.42 15.51
C GLU A 103 -1.84 16.12 16.74
N ARG A 104 -2.77 15.46 17.44
CA ARG A 104 -3.53 16.01 18.58
C ARG A 104 -2.92 15.68 19.95
N GLY A 105 -1.76 15.03 19.97
CA GLY A 105 -1.13 14.59 21.21
C GLY A 105 -1.73 13.31 21.78
N GLY A 106 -2.35 12.47 20.93
CA GLY A 106 -2.76 11.12 21.33
C GLY A 106 -1.58 10.33 21.91
N VAL A 107 -1.84 9.64 23.02
CA VAL A 107 -0.84 8.81 23.71
C VAL A 107 -0.56 7.57 22.86
N ILE A 108 0.72 7.19 22.77
CA ILE A 108 1.18 6.07 21.93
C ILE A 108 0.61 4.72 22.43
N ASP A 109 0.15 4.65 23.68
CA ASP A 109 -0.09 3.42 24.43
C ASP A 109 -1.22 2.51 23.91
N ASP A 110 -2.16 3.03 23.11
CA ASP A 110 -3.28 2.21 22.62
C ASP A 110 -3.36 2.19 21.07
N HIS A 111 -2.58 1.29 20.47
CA HIS A 111 -2.48 1.12 19.02
C HIS A 111 -3.80 0.67 18.34
N TYR A 112 -4.76 0.14 19.12
CA TYR A 112 -5.99 -0.48 18.61
C TYR A 112 -7.25 0.38 18.75
N SER A 113 -7.17 1.57 19.38
CA SER A 113 -8.33 2.43 19.63
C SER A 113 -8.33 3.76 18.87
N CYS A 114 -7.45 3.91 17.87
CA CYS A 114 -7.29 5.18 17.12
C CYS A 114 -8.60 5.76 16.56
N MET A 115 -9.50 4.91 16.09
CA MET A 115 -10.77 5.35 15.51
C MET A 115 -11.72 5.98 16.53
N ARG A 116 -11.58 5.65 17.82
CA ARG A 116 -12.37 6.27 18.90
C ARG A 116 -11.84 7.66 19.28
N GLY A 117 -10.57 7.95 19.02
CA GLY A 117 -9.94 9.24 19.29
C GLY A 117 -10.16 10.31 18.20
N VAL A 118 -10.66 9.93 17.03
CA VAL A 118 -10.87 10.85 15.89
C VAL A 118 -12.28 11.47 15.95
N PRO A 119 -12.42 12.80 16.04
CA PRO A 119 -13.73 13.42 16.06
C PRO A 119 -14.44 13.31 14.71
N ALA A 120 -15.78 13.31 14.74
CA ALA A 120 -16.65 13.23 13.56
C ALA A 120 -16.25 14.21 12.43
N LYS A 121 -15.85 15.44 12.79
CA LYS A 121 -15.48 16.49 11.83
C LYS A 121 -14.25 16.20 10.97
N ASP A 122 -13.33 15.33 11.43
CA ASP A 122 -12.08 15.05 10.70
C ASP A 122 -12.21 13.88 9.72
N TRP A 123 -13.24 13.05 9.87
CA TRP A 123 -13.42 11.83 9.08
C TRP A 123 -13.54 12.10 7.59
N LEU A 124 -14.22 13.18 7.20
CA LEU A 124 -14.31 13.58 5.79
C LEU A 124 -12.93 13.87 5.19
N SER A 125 -12.06 14.57 5.93
CA SER A 125 -10.69 14.85 5.50
C SER A 125 -9.85 13.58 5.38
N ILE A 126 -9.98 12.67 6.35
CA ILE A 126 -9.29 11.37 6.36
C ILE A 126 -9.70 10.53 5.16
N VAL A 127 -11.01 10.38 4.92
CA VAL A 127 -11.55 9.63 3.79
C VAL A 127 -11.09 10.22 2.47
N LEU A 128 -11.11 11.55 2.30
CA LEU A 128 -10.61 12.19 1.08
C LEU A 128 -9.12 11.94 0.84
N LYS A 129 -8.28 12.06 1.89
CA LYS A 129 -6.84 11.74 1.80
C LYS A 129 -6.60 10.26 1.45
N ALA A 130 -7.35 9.36 2.07
CA ALA A 130 -7.28 7.92 1.83
C ALA A 130 -7.66 7.59 0.38
N THR A 131 -8.80 8.09 -0.09
CA THR A 131 -9.27 7.89 -1.46
C THR A 131 -8.31 8.46 -2.49
N LYS A 132 -7.73 9.65 -2.25
CA LYS A 132 -6.70 10.22 -3.13
C LYS A 132 -5.46 9.33 -3.23
N SER A 133 -4.97 8.84 -2.09
CA SER A 133 -3.77 7.99 -2.04
C SER A 133 -4.02 6.63 -2.68
N PHE A 134 -5.21 6.06 -2.44
CA PHE A 134 -5.66 4.82 -3.06
C PHE A 134 -5.81 4.98 -4.58
N ALA A 135 -6.43 6.06 -5.06
CA ALA A 135 -6.53 6.36 -6.48
C ALA A 135 -5.15 6.50 -7.14
N LEU A 136 -4.18 7.14 -6.47
CA LEU A 136 -2.81 7.25 -6.98
C LEU A 136 -2.13 5.88 -7.05
N LEU A 137 -2.33 5.02 -6.05
CA LEU A 137 -1.84 3.64 -6.07
C LEU A 137 -2.43 2.85 -7.25
N CYS A 138 -3.74 2.97 -7.48
CA CYS A 138 -4.39 2.35 -8.62
C CYS A 138 -3.80 2.85 -9.95
N LEU A 139 -3.60 4.15 -10.11
CA LEU A 139 -2.99 4.73 -11.32
C LEU A 139 -1.57 4.20 -11.55
N LEU A 140 -0.76 4.06 -10.50
CA LEU A 140 0.57 3.45 -10.59
C LEU A 140 0.52 1.98 -11.06
N GLY A 141 -0.57 1.26 -10.78
CA GLY A 141 -0.81 -0.08 -11.32
C GLY A 141 -1.36 -0.11 -12.74
N VAL A 142 -2.21 0.87 -13.13
CA VAL A 142 -2.83 0.94 -14.46
C VAL A 142 -1.87 1.46 -15.53
N ILE A 143 -1.03 2.46 -15.23
CA ILE A 143 -0.12 3.08 -16.21
C ILE A 143 0.84 2.05 -16.85
N PRO A 144 1.51 1.16 -16.09
CA PRO A 144 2.40 0.16 -16.68
C PRO A 144 1.64 -0.93 -17.44
N ALA A 145 0.42 -1.29 -17.02
CA ALA A 145 -0.44 -2.22 -17.76
C ALA A 145 -0.85 -1.63 -19.12
N ALA A 146 -1.18 -0.33 -19.16
CA ALA A 146 -1.48 0.39 -20.39
C ALA A 146 -0.25 0.53 -21.31
N ILE A 147 0.94 0.81 -20.78
CA ILE A 147 2.19 0.87 -21.55
C ILE A 147 2.52 -0.50 -22.16
N SER A 148 2.39 -1.57 -21.37
CA SER A 148 2.66 -2.94 -21.84
C SER A 148 1.71 -3.34 -22.97
N TYR A 149 0.42 -2.99 -22.86
CA TYR A 149 -0.57 -3.21 -23.91
C TYR A 149 -0.26 -2.45 -25.21
N ILE A 150 0.28 -1.23 -25.12
CA ILE A 150 0.70 -0.44 -26.29
C ILE A 150 1.94 -1.08 -26.96
N MET A 151 2.92 -1.52 -26.17
CA MET A 151 4.15 -2.14 -26.69
C MET A 151 3.90 -3.46 -27.42
N GLU A 152 2.84 -4.21 -27.07
CA GLU A 152 2.47 -5.46 -27.76
C GLU A 152 1.74 -5.22 -29.09
N ARG A 153 1.25 -3.99 -29.32
CA ARG A 153 0.49 -3.59 -30.52
C ARG A 153 1.35 -2.86 -31.58
N VAL A 154 2.62 -2.60 -31.29
CA VAL A 154 3.61 -1.93 -32.17
C VAL A 154 4.61 -2.95 -32.66
#